data_AF-A0A9N9A0D5-F1
#
_entry.id   AF-A0A9N9A0D5-F1
#
_cell.length_a   1.000
_cell.length_b   1.000
_cell.length_c   1.000
_cell.angle_alpha   90.00
_cell.angle_beta   90.00
_cell.angle_gamma   90.00
#
_symmetry.space_group_name_H-M   'P 1'
#
loop_
_entity.id
_entity.type
_entity.pdbx_description
1 polymer ?
#
loop_
_entity_poly.entity_id
_entity_poly.type
_entity_poly.pdbx_seq_one_letter_code
_entity_poly.pdbx_strand_id
1 'polypeptide(L)'
;MNADKKNSMKKKNKSKIKIKKGMLPKDLDLALDQLKIWTRGDGTKDTFEKVFTLAELKALIQAFQTESIELKGRKKSVFVDLLFTHLQNSSKFNEETRKKGKLFI
;
A
#
# COMPACT_ATOMS: atom_id res chain seq x y z
N MET A 1 18.93 -30.22 41.34
CA MET A 1 18.35 -28.92 41.74
C MET A 1 17.60 -28.32 40.55
N ASN A 2 16.28 -28.27 40.69
CA ASN A 2 15.22 -27.46 40.06
C ASN A 2 15.41 -26.76 38.71
N ALA A 3 14.42 -27.00 37.85
CA ALA A 3 14.08 -26.24 36.65
C ALA A 3 13.43 -24.87 36.97
N ASP A 4 13.41 -24.03 35.92
CA ASP A 4 12.52 -22.88 35.68
C ASP A 4 12.85 -21.53 36.35
N LYS A 5 13.20 -20.55 35.50
CA LYS A 5 12.55 -19.24 35.58
C LYS A 5 12.43 -18.56 34.21
N LYS A 6 11.34 -18.90 33.55
CA LYS A 6 10.65 -18.12 32.52
C LYS A 6 10.35 -16.70 33.05
N ASN A 7 10.85 -15.63 32.40
CA ASN A 7 10.10 -14.38 32.17
C ASN A 7 10.94 -13.34 31.41
N SER A 8 10.57 -13.05 30.16
CA SER A 8 10.36 -11.65 29.78
C SER A 8 9.37 -11.54 28.65
N MET A 9 8.13 -11.34 29.08
CA MET A 9 7.26 -10.30 28.56
C MET A 9 6.74 -10.50 27.13
N LYS A 10 5.56 -11.13 27.09
CA LYS A 10 4.47 -10.81 26.17
C LYS A 10 4.48 -9.31 25.83
N LYS A 11 5.01 -8.93 24.67
CA LYS A 11 4.51 -7.77 23.95
C LYS A 11 3.67 -8.33 22.80
N LYS A 12 2.36 -8.29 22.99
CA LYS A 12 1.38 -8.26 21.89
C LYS A 12 1.74 -7.07 21.00
N ASN A 13 2.76 -7.17 20.17
CA ASN A 13 2.93 -6.23 19.09
C ASN A 13 1.89 -6.66 18.06
N LYS A 14 0.72 -6.00 18.08
CA LYS A 14 -0.11 -5.82 16.89
C LYS A 14 0.88 -5.70 15.73
N SER A 15 0.91 -6.67 14.83
CA SER A 15 1.89 -6.72 13.75
C SER A 15 1.73 -5.42 12.97
N LYS A 16 2.54 -4.40 13.30
CA LYS A 16 2.54 -3.13 12.55
C LYS A 16 2.93 -3.56 11.16
N ILE A 17 1.98 -3.50 10.23
CA ILE A 17 2.20 -3.86 8.85
C ILE A 17 3.41 -3.04 8.40
N LYS A 18 4.53 -3.72 8.13
CA LYS A 18 5.75 -3.07 7.68
C LYS A 18 5.59 -2.79 6.18
N ILE A 19 5.03 -1.63 5.87
CA ILE A 19 4.92 -1.14 4.50
C ILE A 19 6.33 -0.74 4.05
N LYS A 20 6.84 -1.43 3.03
CA LYS A 20 8.11 -1.11 2.38
C LYS A 20 7.95 -1.27 0.89
N LYS A 21 8.38 -0.28 0.10
CA LYS A 21 8.33 -0.33 -1.37
C LYS A 21 8.96 -1.61 -1.95
N GLY A 22 10.10 -2.04 -1.43
CA GLY A 22 10.78 -3.27 -1.88
C GLY A 22 10.07 -4.58 -1.51
N MET A 23 8.97 -4.52 -0.76
CA MET A 23 8.11 -5.69 -0.46
C MET A 23 6.94 -5.81 -1.43
N LEU A 24 6.77 -4.87 -2.37
CA LEU A 24 5.81 -5.05 -3.46
C LEU A 24 6.33 -6.12 -4.43
N PRO A 25 5.54 -7.18 -4.69
CA PRO A 25 5.81 -8.14 -5.74
C PRO A 25 5.96 -7.46 -7.11
N LYS A 26 6.76 -8.08 -8.00
CA LYS A 26 6.82 -7.66 -9.41
C LYS A 26 5.55 -8.04 -10.18
N ASP A 27 4.90 -9.11 -9.74
CA ASP A 27 3.62 -9.52 -10.27
C ASP A 27 2.53 -8.52 -9.88
N LEU A 28 1.75 -8.06 -10.86
CA LEU A 28 0.75 -7.02 -10.66
C LEU A 28 -0.41 -7.47 -9.77
N ASP A 29 -0.89 -8.70 -9.91
CA ASP A 29 -1.99 -9.21 -9.10
C ASP A 29 -1.53 -9.41 -7.64
N LEU A 30 -0.31 -9.92 -7.43
CA LEU A 30 0.29 -10.01 -6.09
C LEU A 30 0.60 -8.62 -5.49
N ALA A 31 1.01 -7.65 -6.30
CA ALA A 31 1.22 -6.27 -5.87
C ALA A 31 -0.09 -5.61 -5.44
N LEU A 32 -1.17 -5.82 -6.20
CA LEU A 32 -2.50 -5.36 -5.83
C LEU A 32 -2.96 -5.96 -4.51
N ASP A 33 -2.79 -7.27 -4.33
CA ASP A 33 -3.18 -7.96 -3.11
C ASP A 33 -2.39 -7.43 -1.89
N GLN A 34 -1.07 -7.23 -2.05
CA GLN A 34 -0.27 -6.60 -0.99
C GLN A 34 -0.70 -5.17 -0.67
N LEU A 35 -1.01 -4.35 -1.67
CA LEU A 35 -1.53 -3.00 -1.43
C LEU A 35 -2.85 -3.06 -0.65
N LYS A 36 -3.76 -3.98 -1.00
CA LYS A 36 -5.03 -4.21 -0.27
C LYS A 36 -4.81 -4.71 1.16
N ILE A 37 -3.79 -5.54 1.41
CA ILE A 37 -3.43 -5.98 2.76
C ILE A 37 -2.92 -4.78 3.56
N TRP A 38 -2.07 -3.95 2.97
CA TRP A 38 -1.51 -2.79 3.63
C TRP A 38 -2.55 -1.72 3.96
N THR A 39 -3.64 -1.58 3.21
CA THR A 39 -4.70 -0.61 3.56
C THR A 39 -5.58 -1.05 4.72
N ARG A 40 -5.57 -2.34 5.08
CA ARG A 40 -6.37 -2.87 6.20
C ARG A 40 -5.77 -2.58 7.58
N GLY A 41 -4.53 -2.10 7.64
CA GLY A 41 -3.87 -1.77 8.91
C GLY A 41 -4.19 -0.37 9.42
N ASP A 42 -4.17 -0.22 10.74
CA ASP A 42 -4.31 1.08 11.41
C ASP A 42 -3.05 1.95 11.23
N GLY A 43 -3.22 3.24 10.93
CA GLY A 43 -2.10 4.17 10.69
C GLY A 43 -1.39 4.01 9.34
N THR A 44 -1.98 3.26 8.42
CA THR A 44 -1.34 2.92 7.14
C THR A 44 -1.35 4.09 6.16
N LYS A 45 -2.34 4.99 6.21
CA LYS A 45 -2.36 6.21 5.38
C LYS A 45 -1.11 7.08 5.56
N ASP A 46 -0.75 7.39 6.80
CA ASP A 46 0.47 8.15 7.13
C ASP A 46 1.73 7.40 6.65
N THR A 47 1.73 6.08 6.78
CA THR A 47 2.84 5.25 6.30
C THR A 47 2.93 5.26 4.76
N PHE A 48 1.81 5.23 4.04
CA PHE A 48 1.78 5.36 2.58
C PHE A 48 2.31 6.72 2.12
N GLU A 49 1.94 7.80 2.79
CA GLU A 49 2.43 9.15 2.47
C GLU A 49 3.96 9.28 2.64
N LYS A 50 4.53 8.54 3.60
CA LYS A 50 5.97 8.48 3.88
C LYS A 50 6.73 7.53 2.95
N VAL A 51 6.13 6.40 2.59
CA VAL A 51 6.79 5.36 1.78
C VAL A 51 6.73 5.68 0.29
N PHE A 52 5.61 6.23 -0.19
CA PHE A 52 5.43 6.53 -1.60
C PHE A 52 5.64 8.01 -1.90
N THR A 53 6.31 8.27 -3.02
CA THR A 53 6.41 9.60 -3.60
C THR A 53 5.09 10.02 -4.22
N LEU A 54 4.94 11.32 -4.49
CA LEU A 54 3.75 11.85 -5.16
C LEU A 54 3.57 11.23 -6.57
N ALA A 55 4.67 10.98 -7.28
CA ALA A 55 4.64 10.35 -8.60
C ALA A 55 4.18 8.89 -8.53
N GLU A 56 4.62 8.15 -7.51
CA GLU A 56 4.19 6.77 -7.31
C GLU A 56 2.73 6.67 -6.90
N LEU A 57 2.26 7.55 -6.01
CA LEU A 57 0.83 7.61 -5.66
C LEU A 57 -0.03 7.92 -6.89
N LYS A 58 0.42 8.83 -7.77
CA LYS A 58 -0.22 9.10 -9.05
C LYS A 58 -0.26 7.88 -9.96
N ALA A 59 0.87 7.19 -10.10
CA ALA A 59 0.96 5.98 -10.92
C ALA A 59 0.04 4.87 -10.38
N LEU A 60 -0.05 4.70 -9.06
CA LEU A 60 -0.98 3.75 -8.43
C LEU A 60 -2.44 4.12 -8.70
N ILE A 61 -2.80 5.40 -8.62
CA ILE A 61 -4.17 5.83 -8.94
C ILE A 61 -4.48 5.64 -10.43
N GLN A 62 -3.55 6.01 -11.32
CA GLN A 62 -3.63 5.71 -12.76
C GLN A 62 -3.67 4.20 -13.04
N ALA A 63 -3.21 3.36 -12.11
CA ALA A 63 -3.36 1.92 -12.25
C ALA A 63 -4.81 1.46 -12.09
N PHE A 64 -5.65 2.21 -11.36
CA PHE A 64 -7.07 1.92 -11.17
C PHE A 64 -7.98 2.67 -12.15
N GLN A 65 -7.57 3.86 -12.58
CA GLN A 65 -8.36 4.71 -13.47
C GLN A 65 -7.65 4.89 -14.81
N THR A 66 -8.38 4.76 -15.91
CA THR A 66 -7.86 5.03 -17.25
C THR A 66 -7.61 6.52 -17.50
N GLU A 67 -8.27 7.40 -16.74
CA GLU A 67 -8.10 8.85 -16.88
C GLU A 67 -7.02 9.37 -15.94
N SER A 68 -6.20 10.28 -16.45
CA SER A 68 -5.23 10.99 -15.63
C SER A 68 -5.97 11.96 -14.70
N ILE A 69 -6.01 11.67 -13.40
CA ILE A 69 -6.60 12.63 -12.48
C ILE A 69 -5.74 13.90 -12.45
N GLU A 70 -6.33 15.04 -12.83
CA GLU A 70 -5.76 16.37 -12.63
C GLU A 70 -5.74 16.74 -11.14
N LEU A 71 -4.80 16.13 -10.42
CA LEU A 71 -4.52 16.43 -9.02
C LEU A 71 -3.35 17.45 -8.91
N LYS A 72 -3.26 18.39 -9.85
CA LYS A 72 -2.27 19.48 -9.79
C LYS A 72 -2.54 20.34 -8.55
N GLY A 73 -1.50 20.58 -7.75
CA GLY A 73 -1.60 21.36 -6.51
C GLY A 73 -2.27 20.68 -5.31
N ARG A 74 -2.73 19.42 -5.45
CA ARG A 74 -3.31 18.68 -4.30
C ARG A 74 -2.22 18.09 -3.40
N LYS A 75 -2.53 18.00 -2.10
CA LYS A 75 -1.66 17.40 -1.08
C LYS A 75 -1.55 15.89 -1.27
N LYS A 76 -0.41 15.28 -0.92
CA LYS A 76 -0.18 13.82 -0.97
C LYS A 76 -1.30 13.02 -0.27
N SER A 77 -1.80 13.51 0.85
CA SER A 77 -2.85 12.84 1.63
C SER A 77 -4.11 12.57 0.80
N VAL A 78 -4.47 13.48 -0.12
CA VAL A 78 -5.62 13.30 -1.03
C VAL A 78 -5.40 12.11 -1.97
N PHE A 79 -4.17 11.91 -2.44
CA PHE A 79 -3.83 10.75 -3.27
C PHE A 79 -3.90 9.45 -2.47
N VAL A 80 -3.44 9.48 -1.21
CA VAL A 80 -3.54 8.33 -0.32
C VAL A 80 -5.00 7.97 -0.05
N ASP A 81 -5.87 8.95 0.23
CA ASP A 81 -7.31 8.73 0.43
C ASP A 81 -8.00 8.14 -0.81
N LEU A 82 -7.71 8.68 -2.00
CA LEU A 82 -8.22 8.15 -3.27
C LEU A 82 -7.75 6.70 -3.50
N LEU A 83 -6.46 6.45 -3.32
CA LEU A 83 -5.87 5.12 -3.46
C LEU A 83 -6.52 4.12 -2.50
N PHE A 84 -6.72 4.50 -1.23
CA PHE A 84 -7.39 3.66 -0.24
C PHE A 84 -8.83 3.35 -0.64
N THR A 85 -9.56 4.34 -1.15
CA THR A 85 -10.92 4.16 -1.66
C THR A 85 -10.95 3.10 -2.77
N HIS A 86 -10.03 3.16 -3.73
CA HIS A 86 -9.93 2.15 -4.79
C HIS A 86 -9.55 0.76 -4.26
N LEU A 87 -8.58 0.69 -3.35
CA LEU A 87 -8.12 -0.57 -2.77
C LEU A 87 -9.20 -1.25 -1.91
N GLN A 88 -10.01 -0.47 -1.18
CA GLN A 88 -11.12 -0.98 -0.37
C GLN A 88 -12.32 -1.44 -1.21
N ASN A 89 -12.60 -0.77 -2.33
CA ASN A 89 -13.66 -1.16 -3.27
C ASN A 89 -13.31 -2.41 -4.11
N SER A 90 -12.23 -3.11 -3.76
CA SER A 90 -11.75 -4.30 -4.46
C SER A 90 -11.52 -4.07 -5.96
N SER A 91 -11.25 -2.82 -6.37
CA SER A 91 -10.97 -2.48 -7.75
C SER A 91 -9.77 -3.29 -8.27
N LYS A 92 -9.84 -3.69 -9.53
CA LYS A 92 -8.72 -4.31 -10.25
C LYS A 92 -7.94 -3.23 -10.98
N PHE A 93 -6.69 -3.52 -11.32
CA PHE A 93 -5.96 -2.64 -12.22
C PHE A 93 -6.63 -2.60 -13.60
N ASN A 94 -6.57 -1.43 -14.24
CA ASN A 94 -7.08 -1.24 -15.58
C ASN A 94 -6.25 -2.04 -16.61
N GLU A 95 -6.82 -2.18 -17.80
CA GLU A 95 -6.20 -2.97 -18.87
C GLU A 95 -4.86 -2.37 -19.31
N GLU A 96 -4.72 -1.04 -19.30
CA GLU A 96 -3.47 -0.37 -19.68
C GLU A 96 -2.32 -0.76 -18.75
N THR A 97 -2.56 -0.78 -17.44
CA THR A 97 -1.54 -1.16 -16.45
C THR A 97 -1.20 -2.64 -16.57
N ARG A 98 -2.21 -3.49 -16.79
CA ARG A 98 -1.98 -4.92 -17.04
C ARG A 98 -1.17 -5.15 -18.31
N LYS A 99 -1.40 -4.36 -19.37
CA LYS A 99 -0.61 -4.38 -20.62
C LYS A 99 0.81 -3.85 -20.43
N LYS A 100 1.01 -2.79 -19.63
CA LYS A 100 2.33 -2.25 -19.28
C LYS A 100 3.15 -3.21 -18.41
N GLY A 101 2.49 -4.05 -17.61
CA GLY A 101 3.15 -5.05 -16.77
C GLY A 101 3.92 -4.48 -15.57
N LYS A 102 3.84 -3.16 -15.32
CA LYS A 102 4.58 -2.46 -14.26
C LYS A 102 3.76 -1.31 -13.67
N LEU A 103 3.86 -1.13 -12.35
CA LEU A 103 3.18 -0.04 -11.61
C LEU A 103 4.00 1.25 -11.54
N PHE A 104 5.33 1.14 -11.61
CA PHE A 104 6.25 2.26 -11.51
C PHE A 104 7.28 2.17 -12.63
N ILE A 105 7.67 3.33 -13.16
CA ILE A 105 8.80 3.48 -14.10
C ILE A 105 10.10 3.44 -13.31
#